data_AF-A0A4R6X6W1-F1
#
_entry.id   AF-A0A4R6X6W1-F1
#
_cell.length_a   1.000
_cell.length_b   1.000
_cell.length_c   1.000
_cell.angle_alpha   90.00
_cell.angle_beta   90.00
_cell.angle_gamma   90.00
#
_symmetry.space_group_name_H-M   'P 1'
#
loop_
_entity.id
_entity.type
_entity.pdbx_description
1 polymer ?
#
loop_
_entity_poly.entity_id
_entity_poly.type
_entity_poly.pdbx_seq_one_letter_code
_entity_poly.pdbx_strand_id
1 'polypeptide(L)'
;MSIEYTPENLLKLLSSFSKAITDKDIDALLAIDSYISELIKRELLTQEFIAIHKEEMTQLYALMRESEACIEVLKSEIKTEQSDLKKKVKISKRYLDIERL
;
A
#
# COMPACT_ATOMS: atom_id res chain seq x y z
N MET A 1 -8.85 -14.22 9.19
CA MET A 1 -7.52 -14.77 9.58
C MET A 1 -6.59 -13.59 9.75
N SER A 2 -6.19 -13.26 10.97
CA SER A 2 -5.19 -12.23 11.24
C SER A 2 -3.82 -12.86 11.00
N ILE A 3 -3.07 -12.38 10.01
CA ILE A 3 -1.69 -12.83 9.80
C ILE A 3 -0.86 -12.16 10.89
N GLU A 4 -0.43 -12.94 11.88
CA GLU A 4 0.57 -12.48 12.83
C GLU A 4 1.91 -12.38 12.11
N TYR A 5 2.41 -11.15 12.02
CA TYR A 5 3.78 -10.87 11.63
C TYR A 5 4.59 -10.84 12.92
N THR A 6 5.71 -11.57 12.95
CA THR A 6 6.67 -11.53 14.07
C THR A 6 8.05 -11.08 13.54
N PRO A 7 8.89 -10.47 14.38
CA PRO A 7 10.28 -10.13 13.99
C PRO A 7 11.06 -11.36 13.50
N GLU A 8 10.75 -12.53 14.03
CA GLU A 8 11.40 -13.81 13.69
C GLU A 8 11.04 -14.31 12.28
N ASN A 9 10.03 -13.73 11.62
CA ASN A 9 9.55 -14.19 10.32
C ASN A 9 9.55 -13.08 9.25
N LEU A 10 10.68 -12.34 9.18
CA LEU A 10 10.89 -11.26 8.19
C LEU A 10 10.64 -11.72 6.75
N LEU A 11 11.03 -12.93 6.36
CA LEU A 11 10.79 -13.44 5.00
C LEU A 11 9.30 -13.49 4.64
N LYS A 12 8.43 -13.84 5.60
CA LYS A 12 6.98 -13.84 5.39
C LYS A 12 6.43 -12.42 5.30
N LEU A 13 6.96 -11.49 6.09
CA LEU A 13 6.64 -10.06 5.98
C LEU A 13 7.01 -9.52 4.60
N LEU A 14 8.25 -9.75 4.15
CA LEU A 14 8.76 -9.30 2.86
C LEU A 14 7.95 -9.85 1.68
N SER A 15 7.65 -11.14 1.69
CA SER A 15 6.83 -11.76 0.63
C SER A 15 5.39 -11.25 0.63
N SER A 16 4.79 -11.05 1.80
CA SER A 16 3.44 -10.46 1.91
C SER A 16 3.44 -9.01 1.43
N PHE A 17 4.48 -8.25 1.73
CA PHE A 17 4.61 -6.85 1.32
C PHE A 17 4.81 -6.72 -0.19
N SER A 18 5.73 -7.50 -0.76
CA SER A 18 5.93 -7.57 -2.22
C SER A 18 4.62 -7.95 -2.95
N LYS A 19 3.87 -8.91 -2.40
CA LYS A 19 2.56 -9.27 -2.94
C LYS A 19 1.56 -8.13 -2.86
N ALA A 20 1.44 -7.46 -1.71
CA ALA A 20 0.54 -6.31 -1.54
C ALA A 20 0.86 -5.17 -2.53
N ILE A 21 2.14 -4.91 -2.79
CA ILE A 21 2.58 -3.91 -3.78
C ILE A 21 2.15 -4.35 -5.20
N THR A 22 2.41 -5.61 -5.55
CA THR A 22 2.07 -6.18 -6.87
C THR A 22 0.57 -6.16 -7.13
N ASP A 23 -0.21 -6.55 -6.13
CA ASP A 23 -1.67 -6.62 -6.20
C ASP A 23 -2.31 -5.22 -6.06
N LYS A 24 -1.51 -4.16 -5.80
CA LYS A 24 -1.97 -2.80 -5.47
C LYS A 24 -3.00 -2.79 -4.32
N ASP A 25 -2.86 -3.71 -3.38
CA ASP A 25 -3.78 -3.89 -2.26
C ASP A 25 -3.48 -2.86 -1.16
N ILE A 26 -4.20 -1.73 -1.19
CA ILE A 26 -4.00 -0.62 -0.26
C ILE A 26 -4.22 -1.04 1.19
N ASP A 27 -5.22 -1.88 1.47
CA ASP A 27 -5.53 -2.30 2.84
C ASP A 27 -4.40 -3.16 3.41
N ALA A 28 -3.86 -4.07 2.58
CA ALA A 28 -2.69 -4.85 2.95
C ALA A 28 -1.44 -3.98 3.16
N LEU A 29 -1.19 -3.00 2.29
CA LEU A 29 -0.06 -2.07 2.43
C LEU A 29 -0.15 -1.27 3.74
N LEU A 30 -1.33 -0.76 4.09
CA LEU A 30 -1.56 -0.02 5.34
C LEU A 30 -1.37 -0.90 6.57
N ALA A 31 -1.86 -2.14 6.53
CA ALA A 31 -1.69 -3.09 7.64
C ALA A 31 -0.21 -3.42 7.87
N ILE A 32 0.56 -3.59 6.79
CA ILE A 32 2.00 -3.86 6.86
C ILE A 32 2.77 -2.66 7.37
N ASP A 33 2.47 -1.44 6.89
CA ASP A 33 3.10 -0.21 7.37
C ASP A 33 2.86 0.04 8.87
N SER A 34 1.63 -0.17 9.34
CA SER A 34 1.29 -0.10 10.76
C SER A 34 2.10 -1.11 11.59
N TYR A 35 2.24 -2.33 11.09
CA TYR A 35 3.02 -3.37 11.76
C TYR A 35 4.52 -3.03 11.83
N ILE A 36 5.13 -2.56 10.73
CA ILE A 36 6.53 -2.10 10.71
C ILE A 36 6.72 -0.94 11.68
N SER A 37 5.79 0.02 11.70
CA SER A 37 5.79 1.14 12.64
C SER A 37 5.75 0.69 14.10
N GLU A 38 4.96 -0.34 14.42
CA GLU A 38 4.95 -0.94 15.75
C GLU A 38 6.25 -1.64 16.10
N LEU A 39 6.85 -2.38 15.16
CA LEU A 39 8.15 -3.03 15.37
C LEU A 39 9.25 -2.02 15.72
N ILE A 40 9.28 -0.90 15.01
CA ILE A 40 10.22 0.20 15.27
C ILE A 40 9.96 0.80 16.65
N LYS A 41 8.71 1.09 16.99
CA LYS A 41 8.33 1.70 18.29
C LYS A 41 8.64 0.81 19.49
N ARG A 42 8.54 -0.51 19.33
CA ARG A 42 8.81 -1.48 20.39
C ARG A 42 10.31 -1.79 20.57
N GLU A 43 11.20 -1.10 19.84
CA GLU A 43 12.65 -1.34 19.83
C GLU A 43 13.04 -2.79 19.53
N LEU A 44 12.14 -3.57 18.92
CA LEU A 44 12.40 -4.98 18.55
C LEU A 44 13.43 -5.09 17.42
N LEU A 45 13.71 -3.98 16.72
CA LEU A 45 14.78 -3.83 15.75
C LEU A 45 16.06 -3.33 16.45
N THR A 46 16.59 -4.11 17.39
CA THR A 46 17.88 -3.80 18.03
C THR A 46 19.01 -3.78 16.99
N GLN A 47 20.13 -3.10 17.28
CA GLN A 47 21.29 -3.11 16.36
C GLN A 47 21.80 -4.53 16.08
N GLU A 48 21.71 -5.43 17.06
CA GLU A 48 22.07 -6.83 16.91
C GLU A 48 21.11 -7.57 15.98
N PHE A 49 19.79 -7.35 16.12
CA PHE A 49 18.79 -7.89 15.21
C PHE A 49 19.01 -7.40 13.76
N ILE A 50 19.25 -6.10 13.58
CA ILE A 50 19.54 -5.51 12.27
C ILE A 50 20.84 -6.08 11.69
N ALA A 51 21.86 -6.33 12.52
CA ALA A 51 23.11 -6.92 12.07
C ALA A 51 22.94 -8.37 11.60
N ILE A 52 22.10 -9.16 12.30
CA ILE A 52 21.78 -10.55 11.95
C ILE A 52 20.91 -10.61 10.69
N HIS A 53 19.93 -9.71 10.55
CA HIS A 53 18.95 -9.68 9.46
C HIS A 53 19.21 -8.56 8.44
N LYS A 54 20.48 -8.24 8.19
CA LYS A 54 20.86 -7.07 7.38
C LYS A 54 20.30 -7.12 5.97
N GLU A 55 20.27 -8.30 5.36
CA GLU A 55 19.77 -8.49 4.00
C GLU A 55 18.25 -8.28 3.95
N GLU A 56 17.50 -8.90 4.86
CA GLU A 56 16.06 -8.75 4.97
C GLU A 56 15.66 -7.31 5.28
N MET A 57 16.42 -6.61 6.13
CA MET A 57 16.19 -5.19 6.41
C MET A 57 16.42 -4.33 5.16
N THR A 58 17.46 -4.64 4.37
CA THR A 58 17.72 -3.93 3.11
C THR A 58 16.57 -4.14 2.12
N GLN A 59 16.07 -5.38 2.00
CA GLN A 59 14.89 -5.69 1.17
C GLN A 59 13.65 -4.98 1.70
N LEU A 60 13.45 -4.92 3.02
CA LEU A 60 12.32 -4.22 3.64
C LEU A 60 12.33 -2.74 3.26
N TYR A 61 13.49 -2.07 3.36
CA TYR A 61 13.62 -0.67 2.95
C TYR A 61 13.33 -0.46 1.45
N ALA A 62 13.78 -1.39 0.59
CA ALA A 62 13.46 -1.33 -0.83
C ALA A 62 11.95 -1.45 -1.08
N LEU A 63 11.28 -2.42 -0.44
CA LEU A 63 9.83 -2.60 -0.53
C LEU A 63 9.06 -1.40 0.01
N MET A 64 9.53 -0.76 1.08
CA MET A 64 8.93 0.49 1.57
C MET A 64 8.97 1.58 0.48
N ARG A 65 10.10 1.76 -0.21
CA ARG A 65 10.21 2.72 -1.32
C ARG A 65 9.33 2.36 -2.52
N GLU A 66 9.26 1.08 -2.87
CA GLU A 66 8.38 0.60 -3.92
C GLU A 66 6.90 0.83 -3.57
N SER A 67 6.53 0.65 -2.29
CA SER A 67 5.18 0.92 -1.81
C SER A 67 4.81 2.41 -1.89
N GLU A 68 5.74 3.32 -1.58
CA GLU A 68 5.55 4.77 -1.75
C GLU A 68 5.26 5.11 -3.22
N ALA A 69 6.03 4.53 -4.14
CA ALA A 69 5.83 4.73 -5.57
C ALA A 69 4.49 4.16 -6.05
N CYS A 70 4.10 2.97 -5.57
CA CYS A 70 2.81 2.36 -5.87
C CYS A 70 1.64 3.23 -5.41
N ILE A 71 1.70 3.81 -4.21
CA ILE A 71 0.68 4.71 -3.67
C ILE A 71 0.53 5.97 -4.53
N GLU A 72 1.63 6.57 -4.99
CA GLU A 72 1.56 7.76 -5.86
C GLU A 72 0.97 7.43 -7.23
N VAL A 73 1.23 6.25 -7.78
CA VAL A 73 0.57 5.77 -9.01
C VAL A 73 -0.94 5.63 -8.79
N LEU A 74 -1.36 4.93 -7.73
CA LEU A 74 -2.77 4.74 -7.38
C LEU A 74 -3.52 6.07 -7.20
N LYS A 75 -2.89 7.03 -6.52
CA LYS A 75 -3.44 8.38 -6.32
C LYS A 75 -3.66 9.11 -7.66
N SER A 76 -2.75 8.95 -8.61
CA SER A 76 -2.90 9.51 -9.97
C SER A 76 -4.04 8.83 -10.74
N GLU A 77 -4.14 7.50 -10.65
CA GLU A 77 -5.23 6.71 -11.26
C GLU A 77 -6.60 7.16 -10.72
N ILE A 78 -6.76 7.23 -9.39
CA ILE A 78 -7.99 7.68 -8.73
C ILE A 78 -8.37 9.11 -9.17
N LYS A 79 -7.40 10.02 -9.26
CA LYS A 79 -7.65 11.40 -9.71
C LYS A 79 -8.18 11.44 -11.15
N THR A 80 -7.64 10.58 -12.00
CA THR A 80 -8.06 10.45 -13.40
C THR A 80 -9.49 9.90 -13.49
N GLU A 81 -9.77 8.80 -12.79
CA GLU A 81 -11.10 8.19 -12.72
C GLU A 81 -12.16 9.14 -12.17
N GLN A 82 -11.84 9.89 -11.11
CA GLN A 82 -12.74 10.91 -10.55
C GLN A 82 -13.04 12.03 -11.57
N SER A 83 -12.05 12.45 -12.35
CA SER A 83 -12.23 13.45 -13.40
C SER A 83 -13.18 12.93 -14.49
N ASP A 84 -12.99 11.68 -14.92
CA ASP A 84 -13.81 11.06 -15.95
C ASP A 84 -15.23 10.77 -15.47
N LEU A 85 -15.40 10.36 -14.21
CA LEU A 85 -16.70 10.20 -13.57
C LEU A 85 -17.47 11.52 -13.55
N LYS A 86 -16.82 12.64 -13.18
CA LYS A 86 -17.44 13.98 -13.21
C LYS A 86 -17.91 14.36 -14.62
N LYS A 87 -17.13 14.05 -15.65
CA LYS A 87 -17.54 14.28 -17.06
C LYS A 87 -18.75 13.43 -17.43
N LYS A 88 -18.75 12.13 -17.09
CA LYS A 88 -19.87 11.21 -17.34
C LYS A 88 -21.15 11.67 -16.66
N VAL A 89 -21.09 12.09 -15.39
CA VAL A 89 -22.23 12.64 -14.66
C VAL A 89 -22.78 13.89 -15.35
N LYS A 90 -21.90 14.80 -15.82
CA LYS A 90 -22.33 16.01 -16.54
C LYS A 90 -23.04 15.67 -17.86
N ILE A 91 -22.57 14.65 -18.59
CA ILE A 91 -23.21 14.19 -19.83
C ILE A 91 -24.58 13.57 -19.53
N SER A 92 -24.65 12.66 -18.54
CA SER A 92 -25.90 12.02 -18.14
C SER A 92 -26.97 13.03 -17.71
N LYS A 93 -26.58 14.07 -16.95
CA LYS A 93 -27.50 15.15 -16.57
C LYS A 93 -28.07 15.88 -17.80
N ARG A 94 -27.24 16.17 -18.80
CA ARG A 94 -27.70 16.81 -20.05
C ARG A 94 -28.69 15.94 -20.82
N TYR A 95 -28.48 14.62 -20.85
CA TYR A 95 -29.43 13.71 -21.50
C TYR A 95 -30.77 13.67 -20.77
N LEU A 96 -30.76 13.62 -19.44
CA LEU A 96 -31.99 13.72 -18.64
C LEU A 96 -32.73 15.05 -18.86
N ASP A 97 -31.99 16.15 -19.04
CA ASP A 97 -32.60 17.45 -19.35
C ASP A 97 -33.25 17.46 -20.75
N ILE A 98 -32.68 16.76 -21.73
CA ILE A 98 -33.25 16.60 -23.09
C ILE A 98 -34.49 15.71 -23.07
N GLU A 99 -34.48 14.59 -22.33
CA GLU A 99 -35.63 13.68 -22.22
C GLU A 99 -36.87 14.32 -21.59
N ARG A 100 -36.71 15.46 -20.92
CA ARG A 100 -37.79 16.22 -20.26
C ARG A 100 -38.38 17.34 -21.11
N LEU A 101 -37.83 17.60 -22.30
CA LEU A 101 -38.32 18.57 -23.27
C LEU A 101 -39.35 17.92 -24.21
#